data_AF-A0AAJ2VAR4-F1
#
_entry.id   AF-A0AAJ2VAR4-F1
#
_cell.length_a   1.000
_cell.length_b   1.000
_cell.length_c   1.000
_cell.angle_alpha   90.00
_cell.angle_beta   90.00
_cell.angle_gamma   90.00
#
_symmetry.space_group_name_H-M   'P 1'
#
loop_
_entity.id
_entity.type
_entity.pdbx_description
1 polymer ?
#
loop_
_entity_poly.entity_id
_entity_poly.type
_entity_poly.pdbx_seq_one_letter_code
_entity_poly.pdbx_strand_id
1 'polypeptide(L)'
;MSKLQTLKSTLPVLDNRRVQTMQAGSWRTSDQTAAQRGYGYKWQKAGEQFLREHPLCLMCQVQSRVEAATVVDHITPHRGDQSLFWRRSNWR
;
A
#
# COMPACT_ATOMS: atom_id res chain seq x y z
N MET A 1 -50.83 -16.45 28.14
CA MET A 1 -49.48 -16.63 27.55
C MET A 1 -48.63 -15.44 27.96
N SER A 2 -47.62 -15.65 28.80
CA SER A 2 -46.74 -14.60 29.32
C SER A 2 -45.77 -14.13 28.21
N LYS A 3 -45.66 -12.81 28.03
CA LYS A 3 -44.79 -12.19 27.03
C LYS A 3 -43.34 -12.22 27.55
N LEU A 4 -42.41 -12.76 26.77
CA LEU A 4 -40.98 -12.70 27.08
C LEU A 4 -40.50 -11.24 27.00
N GLN A 5 -39.75 -10.79 28.01
CA GLN A 5 -39.10 -9.48 28.02
C GLN A 5 -37.71 -9.60 27.42
N THR A 6 -37.37 -8.70 26.48
CA THR A 6 -36.03 -8.65 25.88
C THR A 6 -35.04 -7.99 26.84
N LEU A 7 -33.90 -8.65 27.07
CA LEU A 7 -32.80 -8.09 27.85
C LEU A 7 -32.05 -7.04 27.04
N LYS A 8 -31.70 -5.93 27.67
CA LYS A 8 -30.95 -4.83 27.05
C LYS A 8 -29.51 -5.28 26.78
N SER A 9 -29.01 -5.02 25.57
CA SER A 9 -27.60 -5.26 25.22
C SER A 9 -26.67 -4.54 26.21
N THR A 10 -25.76 -5.29 26.84
CA THR A 10 -24.66 -4.78 27.68
C THR A 10 -23.41 -4.42 26.88
N LEU A 11 -23.42 -4.60 25.55
CA LEU A 11 -22.26 -4.28 24.73
C LEU A 11 -22.05 -2.77 24.67
N PRO A 12 -20.86 -2.25 25.02
CA PRO A 12 -20.55 -0.84 24.83
C PRO A 12 -20.57 -0.54 23.33
N VAL A 13 -21.29 0.52 22.95
CA VAL A 13 -21.20 1.06 21.59
C VAL A 13 -19.76 1.55 21.40
N LEU A 14 -19.03 0.92 20.48
CA LEU A 14 -17.67 1.35 20.14
C LEU A 14 -17.72 2.81 19.68
N ASP A 15 -16.75 3.61 20.12
CA ASP A 15 -16.65 5.01 19.73
C ASP A 15 -16.55 5.10 18.20
N ASN A 16 -17.58 5.66 17.57
CA ASN A 16 -17.68 5.84 16.13
C ASN A 16 -16.86 7.03 15.62
N ARG A 17 -16.08 7.71 16.47
CA ARG A 17 -15.11 8.71 16.02
C ARG A 17 -14.13 8.05 15.06
N ARG A 18 -14.14 8.51 13.80
CA ARG A 18 -13.13 8.10 12.82
C ARG A 18 -11.75 8.43 13.38
N VAL A 19 -10.97 7.39 13.63
CA VAL A 19 -9.54 7.53 13.87
C VAL A 19 -8.94 8.20 12.65
N GLN A 20 -8.20 9.29 12.84
CA GLN A 20 -7.47 9.94 11.77
C GLN A 20 -6.44 8.96 11.22
N THR A 21 -6.72 8.36 10.07
CA THR A 21 -5.90 7.29 9.48
C THR A 21 -4.57 7.81 8.92
N MET A 22 -4.40 9.13 8.79
CA MET A 22 -3.24 9.74 8.14
C MET A 22 -2.71 10.95 8.91
N GLN A 23 -1.39 10.97 9.14
CA GLN A 23 -0.69 12.11 9.74
C GLN A 23 -0.55 13.26 8.74
N ALA A 24 -0.98 14.46 9.13
CA ALA A 24 -0.76 15.69 8.36
C ALA A 24 0.74 15.95 8.17
N GLY A 25 1.11 16.46 6.99
CA GLY A 25 2.51 16.74 6.64
C GLY A 25 3.34 15.50 6.24
N SER A 26 2.73 14.32 6.17
CA SER A 26 3.40 13.15 5.58
C SER A 26 3.65 13.38 4.09
N TRP A 27 4.75 12.85 3.57
CA TRP A 27 5.01 12.78 2.12
C TRP A 27 3.84 12.13 1.35
N ARG A 28 3.07 11.24 2.00
CA ARG A 28 1.88 10.61 1.39
C ARG A 28 0.66 11.53 1.35
N THR A 29 0.60 12.50 2.24
CA THR A 29 -0.52 13.45 2.43
C THR A 29 -0.14 14.87 2.03
N SER A 30 0.95 15.05 1.30
CA SER A 30 1.31 16.35 0.72
C SER A 30 0.27 16.76 -0.32
N ASP A 31 0.17 18.05 -0.63
CA ASP A 31 -0.68 18.58 -1.71
C ASP A 31 -0.24 18.12 -3.12
N GLN A 32 0.84 17.35 -3.23
CA GLN A 32 1.31 16.77 -4.48
C GLN A 32 0.40 15.62 -4.96
N THR A 33 0.12 15.61 -6.26
CA THR A 33 -0.50 14.47 -6.95
C THR A 33 0.43 13.25 -6.97
N ALA A 34 -0.13 12.06 -7.23
CA ALA A 34 0.68 10.83 -7.35
C ALA A 34 1.76 10.93 -8.43
N ALA A 35 1.47 11.62 -9.55
CA ALA A 35 2.43 11.84 -10.62
C ALA A 35 3.58 12.77 -10.18
N GLN A 36 3.28 13.86 -9.47
CA GLN A 36 4.29 14.76 -8.91
C GLN A 36 5.18 14.07 -7.87
N ARG A 37 4.61 13.09 -7.15
CA ARG A 37 5.34 12.21 -6.23
C ARG A 37 6.30 11.24 -6.95
N GLY A 38 6.11 11.00 -8.25
CA GLY A 38 6.96 10.13 -9.07
C GLY A 38 6.22 8.95 -9.67
N TYR A 39 5.02 8.63 -9.21
CA TYR A 39 4.18 7.52 -9.70
C TYR A 39 3.42 7.87 -11.01
N GLY A 40 4.07 8.62 -11.91
CA GLY A 40 3.50 9.04 -13.20
C GLY A 40 3.85 8.10 -14.36
N TYR A 41 3.68 8.59 -15.59
CA TYR A 41 3.96 7.84 -16.83
C TYR A 41 5.37 7.23 -16.87
N LYS A 42 6.40 7.98 -16.46
CA LYS A 42 7.79 7.48 -16.41
C LYS A 42 7.92 6.24 -15.51
N TRP A 43 7.24 6.24 -14.36
CA TRP A 43 7.24 5.10 -13.44
C TRP A 43 6.53 3.91 -14.05
N GLN A 44 5.38 4.11 -14.71
CA GLN A 44 4.66 3.04 -15.39
C GLN A 44 5.54 2.36 -16.45
N LYS A 45 6.19 3.14 -17.33
CA LYS A 45 7.08 2.59 -18.37
C LYS A 45 8.28 1.85 -17.78
N ALA A 46 8.88 2.39 -16.72
CA ALA A 46 10.01 1.75 -16.06
C ALA A 46 9.60 0.47 -15.32
N GLY A 47 8.43 0.47 -14.68
CA GLY A 47 7.84 -0.69 -14.01
C GLY A 47 7.48 -1.80 -15.00
N GLU A 48 6.87 -1.47 -16.14
CA GLU A 48 6.63 -2.42 -17.23
C GLU A 48 7.92 -3.11 -17.69
N GLN A 49 9.02 -2.35 -17.83
CA GLN A 49 10.31 -2.92 -18.20
C GLN A 49 10.86 -3.83 -17.09
N PHE A 50 10.77 -3.40 -15.84
CA PHE A 50 11.21 -4.19 -14.70
C PHE A 50 10.44 -5.51 -14.58
N LEU A 51 9.12 -5.51 -14.77
CA LEU A 51 8.30 -6.74 -14.77
C LEU A 51 8.66 -7.69 -15.91
N ARG A 52 9.12 -7.18 -17.07
CA ARG A 52 9.63 -8.04 -18.15
C ARG A 52 10.96 -8.71 -17.77
N GLU A 53 11.83 -7.98 -17.07
CA GLU A 53 13.13 -8.48 -16.60
C GLU A 53 12.97 -9.44 -15.39
N HIS A 54 11.94 -9.22 -14.58
CA HIS A 54 11.63 -9.96 -13.36
C HIS A 54 10.20 -10.52 -13.41
N PRO A 55 9.95 -11.57 -14.24
CA PRO A 55 8.59 -12.06 -14.49
C PRO A 55 7.97 -12.80 -13.30
N LEU A 56 8.75 -13.16 -12.27
CA LEU A 56 8.29 -13.91 -11.10
C LEU A 56 8.26 -13.04 -9.85
N CYS A 57 7.24 -13.25 -9.00
CA CYS A 57 7.13 -12.56 -7.73
C CYS A 57 8.20 -13.03 -6.74
N LEU A 58 9.11 -12.12 -6.36
CA LEU A 58 10.21 -12.40 -5.44
C LEU A 58 9.72 -12.91 -4.07
N MET A 59 8.64 -12.34 -3.54
CA MET A 59 8.06 -12.77 -2.25
C MET A 59 7.48 -14.18 -2.32
N CYS A 60 6.87 -14.55 -3.45
CA CYS A 60 6.35 -15.90 -3.66
C CYS A 60 7.47 -16.91 -3.85
N GLN A 61 8.53 -16.52 -4.55
CA GLN A 61 9.71 -17.37 -4.73
C GLN A 61 10.36 -17.75 -3.39
N VAL A 62 10.45 -16.80 -2.44
CA VAL A 62 10.91 -17.07 -1.06
C VAL A 62 10.01 -18.10 -0.35
N GLN A 63 8.72 -18.13 -0.68
CA GLN A 63 7.75 -19.10 -0.16
C GLN A 63 7.68 -20.38 -1.01
N SER A 64 8.63 -20.63 -1.91
CA SER A 64 8.62 -21.76 -2.85
C SER A 64 7.37 -21.83 -3.75
N ARG A 65 6.78 -20.67 -4.06
CA ARG A 65 5.63 -20.53 -4.99
C ARG A 65 6.09 -19.86 -6.28
N VAL A 66 5.60 -20.35 -7.41
CA VAL A 66 5.86 -19.78 -8.73
C VAL A 66 4.63 -18.99 -9.16
N GLU A 67 4.71 -17.66 -9.03
CA GLU A 67 3.65 -16.74 -9.46
C GLU A 67 4.24 -15.61 -10.31
N ALA A 68 3.46 -15.17 -11.30
CA ALA A 68 3.83 -14.03 -12.12
C ALA A 68 3.86 -12.74 -11.28
N ALA A 69 4.89 -11.93 -11.46
CA ALA A 69 4.95 -10.59 -10.88
C ALA A 69 3.95 -9.66 -11.61
N THR A 70 3.16 -8.92 -10.84
CA THR A 70 2.13 -8.01 -11.37
C THR A 70 2.34 -6.56 -10.94
N VAL A 71 3.20 -6.33 -9.95
CA VAL A 71 3.43 -5.02 -9.33
C VAL A 71 4.92 -4.86 -9.05
N VAL A 72 5.39 -3.62 -9.14
CA VAL A 72 6.73 -3.20 -8.72
C VAL A 72 6.60 -2.35 -7.46
N ASP A 73 7.33 -2.72 -6.42
CA ASP A 73 7.35 -2.02 -5.12
C ASP A 73 8.76 -1.55 -4.75
N HIS A 74 8.83 -0.55 -3.88
CA HIS A 74 10.09 -0.10 -3.30
C HIS A 74 10.43 -0.93 -2.05
N ILE A 75 11.58 -1.60 -2.03
CA ILE A 75 12.06 -2.39 -0.87
C ILE A 75 12.17 -1.49 0.37
N THR A 76 12.89 -0.38 0.24
CA THR A 76 12.97 0.67 1.27
C THR A 76 12.00 1.79 0.91
N PRO A 77 11.05 2.15 1.81
CA PRO A 77 10.16 3.27 1.58
C PRO A 77 10.93 4.56 1.36
N HIS A 78 10.79 5.17 0.19
CA HIS A 78 11.59 6.32 -0.21
C HIS A 78 11.17 7.64 0.49
N ARG A 79 9.95 7.73 1.04
CA ARG A 79 9.47 8.88 1.84
C ARG A 79 9.64 10.27 1.18
N GLY A 80 9.63 10.31 -0.16
CA GLY A 80 9.82 11.53 -0.95
C GLY A 80 11.23 11.73 -1.51
N ASP A 81 12.21 10.93 -1.10
CA ASP A 81 13.54 10.90 -1.72
C ASP A 81 13.44 10.36 -3.16
N GLN A 82 13.69 11.22 -4.14
CA GLN A 82 13.63 10.87 -5.56
C GLN A 82 14.82 10.03 -6.01
N SER A 83 16.00 10.19 -5.41
CA SER A 83 17.16 9.35 -5.73
C SER A 83 16.91 7.90 -5.29
N LEU A 84 16.34 7.71 -4.10
CA LEU A 84 15.95 6.39 -3.60
C LEU A 84 14.74 5.81 -4.35
N PHE A 85 13.82 6.66 -4.82
CA PHE A 85 12.70 6.25 -5.67
C PHE A 85 13.16 5.64 -7.00
N TRP A 86 14.14 6.26 -7.67
CA TRP A 86 14.62 5.82 -8.99
C TRP A 86 15.77 4.80 -8.93
N ARG A 87 16.27 4.47 -7.74
CA ARG A 87 17.30 3.46 -7.56
C ARG A 87 16.73 2.06 -7.86
N ARG A 88 17.08 1.48 -9.01
CA ARG A 88 16.62 0.15 -9.44
C ARG A 88 16.90 -0.98 -8.44
N SER A 89 18.01 -0.92 -7.70
CA SER A 89 18.30 -1.89 -6.64
C SER A 89 17.35 -1.79 -5.44
N ASN A 90 16.52 -0.75 -5.37
CA ASN A 90 15.45 -0.58 -4.40
C ASN A 90 14.10 -1.06 -4.92
N TRP A 91 14.01 -1.63 -6.13
CA TRP A 91 12.76 -2.13 -6.70
C TRP A 91 12.64 -3.65 -6.51
N ARG A 92 11.42 -4.15 -6.38
CA ARG A 92 11.08 -5.58 -6.33
C ARG A 92 9.76 -5.86 -7.00
#